data_AF-A0A344USX6-F1
#
_entry.id   AF-A0A344USX6-F1
#
_cell.length_a   1.000
_cell.length_b   1.000
_cell.length_c   1.000
_cell.angle_alpha   90.00
_cell.angle_beta   90.00
_cell.angle_gamma   90.00
#
_symmetry.space_group_name_H-M   'P 1'
#
loop_
_entity.id
_entity.type
_entity.pdbx_description
1 polymer ?
#
loop_
_entity_poly.entity_id
_entity_poly.type
_entity_poly.pdbx_seq_one_letter_code
_entity_poly.pdbx_strand_id
1 'polypeptide(L)'
;MSDDLWDRTVLSLTTDAHGWPVAATRTAAGLVSVDAPPPWRPVDLECGGRELEVTAEHPDGARMRIRHTIEETWDIRITIRAIGDRRIRVPGPRWRFLTDTPVHAWPAGADGAVATAPRDGRHLVWKQLAGDSRIGDDGVLPLGAVIELDAGEAVSCSWRGHEVTSPRQLLRDLPDWLPAELIETDGAEIWCDTPDAGLMMDGAETDGQVLAGRPGLHELEVRQSRGTTRLALGWAPSFAAVRRIRGGEIMRSLDVRRADGPRLWILTRAAEAADVDRVALEMVDEALENLLSRPGADLLTVVTALTRSSVTADTDIWNAALEALSRLPVEAPGTLMAHALAASLASIGGGPRPGPLESPVDLDDPLVRAERSMLLEPGRDPDADALAALWLLGGVLPSPAPGPLLDGHGRHPAQRTAQAVAVTSMWPEWWDVTADWGADAATLRQRAVRRLLAQDHLDDEALALLMW
;
A
#
# COMPACT_ATOMS: atom_id res chain seq x y z
N MET A 1 31.06 -18.45 -2.17
CA MET A 1 31.56 -17.31 -2.99
C MET A 1 30.39 -16.35 -3.08
N SER A 2 30.41 -15.27 -2.30
CA SER A 2 29.43 -14.19 -2.43
C SER A 2 29.73 -13.48 -3.76
N ASP A 3 28.89 -13.69 -4.76
CA ASP A 3 28.81 -12.77 -5.89
C ASP A 3 28.33 -11.44 -5.29
N ASP A 4 29.28 -10.53 -5.07
CA ASP A 4 28.98 -9.19 -4.57
C ASP A 4 28.16 -8.47 -5.65
N LEU A 5 26.86 -8.32 -5.39
CA LEU A 5 25.87 -7.88 -6.37
C LEU A 5 26.19 -6.47 -6.89
N TRP A 6 26.88 -5.67 -6.06
CA TRP A 6 27.32 -4.31 -6.34
C TRP A 6 28.43 -4.23 -7.38
N ASP A 7 29.22 -5.30 -7.58
CA ASP A 7 30.29 -5.34 -8.58
C ASP A 7 29.78 -5.32 -10.04
N ARG A 8 28.48 -5.59 -10.26
CA ARG A 8 27.85 -5.56 -11.61
C ARG A 8 26.87 -4.42 -11.81
N THR A 9 26.82 -3.49 -10.87
CA THR A 9 25.91 -2.35 -10.93
C THR A 9 26.52 -1.22 -11.76
N VAL A 10 26.17 -1.19 -13.04
CA VAL A 10 26.39 0.00 -13.87
C VAL A 10 25.18 0.90 -13.67
N LEU A 11 25.40 2.13 -13.20
CA LEU A 11 24.41 3.19 -13.29
C LEU A 11 24.11 3.40 -14.78
N SER A 12 23.03 2.80 -15.28
CA SER A 12 22.61 3.09 -16.65
C SER A 12 21.85 4.39 -16.64
N LEU A 13 22.37 5.37 -17.36
CA LEU A 13 21.72 6.65 -17.51
C LEU A 13 20.71 6.58 -18.65
N THR A 14 19.43 6.59 -18.31
CA THR A 14 18.39 7.10 -19.21
C THR A 14 17.89 8.43 -18.66
N THR A 15 17.31 9.25 -19.53
CA THR A 15 16.64 10.48 -19.11
C THR A 15 15.15 10.33 -19.28
N ASP A 16 14.37 10.90 -18.37
CA ASP A 16 12.94 11.03 -18.55
C ASP A 16 12.59 12.10 -19.60
N ALA A 17 11.31 12.31 -19.88
CA ALA A 17 10.85 13.30 -20.86
C ALA A 17 11.25 14.75 -20.52
N HIS A 18 11.74 15.00 -19.30
CA HIS A 18 12.15 16.31 -18.80
C HIS A 18 13.68 16.42 -18.63
N GLY A 19 14.44 15.40 -19.00
CA GLY A 19 15.90 15.39 -18.95
C GLY A 19 16.48 14.98 -17.60
N TRP A 20 15.66 14.52 -16.64
CA TRP A 20 16.15 14.03 -15.35
C TRP A 20 16.70 12.62 -15.48
N PRO A 21 17.78 12.28 -14.75
CA PRO A 21 18.32 10.92 -14.77
C PRO A 21 17.33 9.92 -14.16
N VAL A 22 17.32 8.73 -14.72
CA VAL A 22 16.82 7.53 -14.05
C VAL A 22 18.03 6.68 -13.72
N ALA A 23 18.28 6.50 -12.43
CA ALA A 23 19.36 5.64 -11.97
C ALA A 23 18.85 4.20 -11.92
N ALA A 24 19.39 3.36 -12.78
CA ALA A 24 19.13 1.94 -12.75
C ALA A 24 20.28 1.19 -12.10
N THR A 25 19.94 0.12 -11.40
CA THR A 25 20.88 -0.90 -11.02
C THR A 25 20.40 -2.23 -11.56
N ARG A 26 21.31 -3.19 -11.79
CA ARG A 26 20.93 -4.57 -12.12
C ARG A 26 20.51 -5.37 -10.87
N THR A 27 20.31 -4.70 -9.75
CA THR A 27 20.10 -5.30 -8.42
C THR A 27 18.67 -5.11 -7.93
N ALA A 28 18.41 -5.63 -6.73
CA ALA A 28 17.15 -5.57 -5.99
C ALA A 28 16.56 -4.15 -5.83
N ALA A 29 17.39 -3.12 -5.98
CA ALA A 29 16.98 -1.73 -5.82
C ALA A 29 16.04 -1.24 -6.94
N GLY A 30 16.03 -1.94 -8.08
CA GLY A 30 15.22 -1.57 -9.24
C GLY A 30 15.68 -0.26 -9.89
N LEU A 31 14.72 0.45 -10.47
CA LEU A 31 14.89 1.75 -11.11
C LEU A 31 14.42 2.85 -10.16
N VAL A 32 15.28 3.81 -9.84
CA VAL A 32 14.90 4.97 -9.02
C VAL A 32 15.21 6.26 -9.77
N SER A 33 14.40 7.29 -9.54
CA SER A 33 14.63 8.61 -10.12
C SER A 33 14.46 9.68 -9.05
N VAL A 34 15.42 10.60 -8.98
CA VAL A 34 15.27 11.83 -8.20
C VAL A 34 15.17 12.97 -9.20
N ASP A 35 14.00 13.59 -9.25
CA ASP A 35 13.69 14.71 -10.12
C ASP A 35 13.22 15.94 -9.33
N ALA A 36 12.93 17.02 -10.02
CA ALA A 36 12.20 18.14 -9.47
C ALA A 36 11.20 18.69 -10.49
N PRO A 37 10.04 19.18 -10.04
CA PRO A 37 9.03 19.72 -10.93
C PRO A 37 9.51 21.02 -11.61
N PRO A 38 8.90 21.42 -12.74
CA PRO A 38 9.18 22.71 -13.34
C PRO A 38 9.04 23.86 -12.32
N PRO A 39 9.87 24.92 -12.42
CA PRO A 39 10.75 25.26 -13.53
C PRO A 39 12.21 24.84 -13.37
N TRP A 40 12.53 23.87 -12.49
CA TRP A 40 13.89 23.31 -12.40
C TRP A 40 14.35 22.74 -13.74
N ARG A 41 15.65 22.91 -14.06
CA ARG A 41 16.26 22.38 -15.27
C ARG A 41 17.61 21.72 -14.96
N PRO A 42 17.81 20.45 -15.30
CA PRO A 42 19.15 19.85 -15.34
C PRO A 42 20.04 20.65 -16.30
N VAL A 43 21.23 21.04 -15.85
CA VAL A 43 22.22 21.80 -16.63
C VAL A 43 23.52 21.04 -16.83
N ASP A 44 23.82 20.09 -15.94
CA ASP A 44 25.04 19.29 -16.01
C ASP A 44 24.77 17.88 -15.47
N LEU A 45 25.44 16.91 -16.07
CA LEU A 45 25.23 15.49 -15.83
C LEU A 45 26.54 14.73 -16.00
N GLU A 46 27.10 14.30 -14.88
CA GLU A 46 28.34 13.52 -14.84
C GLU A 46 28.01 12.08 -14.43
N CYS A 47 28.42 11.10 -15.23
CA CYS A 47 28.25 9.68 -14.93
C CYS A 47 29.57 8.96 -15.16
N GLY A 48 30.12 8.34 -14.11
CA GLY A 48 31.42 7.68 -14.17
C GLY A 48 31.52 6.50 -13.21
N GLY A 49 31.68 5.30 -13.75
CA GLY A 49 31.88 4.07 -12.98
C GLY A 49 30.72 3.77 -12.01
N ARG A 50 30.88 4.23 -10.77
CA ARG A 50 29.99 4.00 -9.61
C ARG A 50 29.31 5.27 -9.11
N GLU A 51 29.51 6.40 -9.79
CA GLU A 51 28.95 7.69 -9.38
C GLU A 51 28.14 8.32 -10.52
N LEU A 52 27.04 8.95 -10.13
CA LEU A 52 26.20 9.78 -10.98
C LEU A 52 25.91 11.08 -10.23
N GLU A 53 26.28 12.21 -10.82
CA GLU A 53 26.00 13.54 -10.28
C GLU A 53 25.21 14.36 -11.30
N VAL A 54 24.17 15.03 -10.82
CA VAL A 54 23.33 15.93 -11.61
C VAL A 54 23.31 17.28 -10.94
N THR A 55 23.60 18.32 -11.72
CA THR A 55 23.38 19.70 -11.32
C THR A 55 22.16 20.25 -12.05
N ALA A 56 21.23 20.84 -11.30
CA ALA A 56 20.06 21.51 -11.84
C ALA A 56 19.97 22.95 -11.30
N GLU A 57 19.37 23.83 -12.11
CA GLU A 57 19.19 25.24 -11.76
C GLU A 57 17.72 25.64 -11.80
N HIS A 58 17.36 26.55 -10.91
CA HIS A 58 16.05 27.19 -10.87
C HIS A 58 16.20 28.67 -11.26
N PRO A 59 15.30 29.23 -12.08
CA PRO A 59 15.37 30.63 -12.54
C PRO A 59 15.38 31.66 -11.40
N ASP A 60 14.91 31.31 -10.21
CA ASP A 60 14.99 32.17 -9.02
C ASP A 60 16.38 32.26 -8.37
N GLY A 61 17.40 31.61 -8.95
CA GLY A 61 18.76 31.65 -8.43
C GLY A 61 19.05 30.58 -7.38
N ALA A 62 18.49 29.38 -7.57
CA ALA A 62 18.80 28.20 -6.76
C ALA A 62 19.56 27.18 -7.60
N ARG A 63 20.50 26.45 -6.98
CA ARG A 63 21.18 25.31 -7.59
C ARG A 63 21.00 24.08 -6.73
N MET A 64 20.59 23.00 -7.38
CA MET A 64 20.45 21.68 -6.81
C MET A 64 21.57 20.78 -7.32
N ARG A 65 22.11 19.95 -6.43
CA ARG A 65 23.00 18.84 -6.75
C ARG A 65 22.42 17.55 -6.21
N ILE A 66 22.32 16.55 -7.06
CA ILE A 66 21.91 15.19 -6.72
C ILE A 66 23.07 14.27 -7.05
N ARG A 67 23.58 13.53 -6.06
CA ARG A 67 24.67 12.58 -6.23
C ARG A 67 24.23 11.19 -5.79
N HIS A 68 24.38 10.22 -6.67
CA HIS A 68 24.29 8.80 -6.38
C HIS A 68 25.70 8.22 -6.34
N THR A 69 26.03 7.49 -5.29
CA THR A 69 27.30 6.75 -5.17
C THR A 69 26.97 5.29 -4.82
N ILE A 70 27.51 4.35 -5.58
CA ILE A 70 27.28 2.91 -5.40
C ILE A 70 28.59 2.22 -5.05
N GLU A 71 28.72 1.80 -3.80
CA GLU A 71 29.84 0.98 -3.31
C GLU A 71 29.30 -0.31 -2.67
N GLU A 72 29.56 -0.56 -1.39
CA GLU A 72 28.88 -1.60 -0.60
C GLU A 72 27.43 -1.22 -0.25
N THR A 73 27.10 0.07 -0.43
CA THR A 73 25.79 0.66 -0.22
C THR A 73 25.46 1.61 -1.37
N TRP A 74 24.18 1.94 -1.53
CA TRP A 74 23.75 2.97 -2.47
C TRP A 74 23.40 4.25 -1.72
N ASP A 75 24.29 5.24 -1.78
CA ASP A 75 24.08 6.54 -1.18
C ASP A 75 23.45 7.53 -2.19
N ILE A 76 22.41 8.24 -1.76
CA ILE A 76 21.79 9.37 -2.49
C ILE A 76 21.95 10.62 -1.64
N ARG A 77 22.61 11.65 -2.17
CA ARG A 77 22.75 12.94 -1.52
C ARG A 77 22.15 14.04 -2.38
N ILE A 78 21.28 14.83 -1.77
CA ILE A 78 20.61 15.97 -2.42
C ILE A 78 20.99 17.23 -1.65
N THR A 79 21.43 18.27 -2.36
CA THR A 79 21.77 19.57 -1.76
C THR A 79 21.20 20.69 -2.62
N ILE A 80 20.48 21.62 -1.99
CA ILE A 80 19.94 22.81 -2.65
C ILE A 80 20.51 24.03 -1.97
N ARG A 81 21.00 24.99 -2.76
CA ARG A 81 21.61 26.23 -2.27
C ARG A 81 21.05 27.44 -3.02
N ALA A 82 20.80 28.52 -2.28
CA ALA A 82 20.56 29.85 -2.84
C ALA A 82 21.88 30.46 -3.35
N ILE A 83 21.95 30.83 -4.64
CA ILE A 83 23.14 31.44 -5.26
C ILE A 83 23.06 32.98 -5.21
N GLY A 84 21.85 33.53 -5.13
CA GLY A 84 21.61 34.98 -5.10
C GLY A 84 21.73 35.62 -3.72
N ASP A 85 21.44 36.91 -3.68
CA ASP A 85 21.46 37.80 -2.51
C ASP A 85 20.07 38.00 -1.87
N ARG A 86 19.06 37.29 -2.36
CA ARG A 86 17.67 37.36 -1.89
C ARG A 86 17.19 36.01 -1.34
N ARG A 87 16.18 36.05 -0.47
CA ARG A 87 15.41 34.87 -0.10
C ARG A 87 14.70 34.30 -1.32
N ILE A 88 14.73 32.98 -1.44
CA ILE A 88 14.09 32.23 -2.52
C ILE A 88 13.08 31.25 -1.96
N ARG A 89 12.10 30.90 -2.81
CA ARG A 89 11.09 29.88 -2.54
C ARG A 89 10.95 29.04 -3.79
N VAL A 90 11.38 27.79 -3.74
CA VAL A 90 11.46 26.90 -4.90
C VAL A 90 10.79 25.56 -4.60
N PRO A 91 10.25 24.85 -5.62
CA PRO A 91 9.76 23.50 -5.42
C PRO A 91 10.87 22.55 -4.95
N GLY A 92 10.54 21.61 -4.06
CA GLY A 92 11.46 20.57 -3.63
C GLY A 92 11.62 19.44 -4.65
N PRO A 93 12.66 18.60 -4.49
CA PRO A 93 12.84 17.41 -5.31
C PRO A 93 11.88 16.29 -4.89
N ARG A 94 11.64 15.37 -5.81
CA ARG A 94 10.80 14.18 -5.66
C ARG A 94 11.64 12.95 -5.94
N TRP A 95 11.47 11.91 -5.14
CA TRP A 95 12.11 10.62 -5.29
C TRP A 95 11.06 9.57 -5.63
N ARG A 96 11.19 8.99 -6.84
CA ARG A 96 10.28 8.02 -7.44
C ARG A 96 10.91 6.64 -7.56
N PHE A 97 10.07 5.63 -7.42
CA PHE A 97 10.42 4.21 -7.51
C PHE A 97 9.71 3.62 -8.73
N LEU A 98 10.48 3.26 -9.74
CA LEU A 98 9.97 2.73 -11.01
C LEU A 98 10.08 1.21 -10.98
N THR A 99 9.45 0.59 -9.99
CA THR A 99 9.47 -0.85 -9.73
C THR A 99 8.11 -1.49 -10.05
N ASP A 100 8.13 -2.76 -10.47
CA ASP A 100 6.90 -3.54 -10.74
C ASP A 100 6.02 -3.71 -9.49
N THR A 101 6.67 -3.84 -8.33
CA THR A 101 6.00 -3.95 -7.03
C THR A 101 6.03 -2.59 -6.34
N PRO A 102 4.91 -2.12 -5.76
CA PRO A 102 4.91 -0.91 -4.94
C PRO A 102 5.90 -1.01 -3.78
N VAL A 103 6.60 0.07 -3.45
CA VAL A 103 7.57 0.15 -2.36
C VAL A 103 6.90 0.59 -1.07
N HIS A 104 7.37 0.13 0.09
CA HIS A 104 6.90 0.68 1.37
C HIS A 104 7.68 1.95 1.65
N ALA A 105 7.02 3.06 1.92
CA ALA A 105 7.64 4.33 2.23
C ALA A 105 7.13 4.88 3.57
N TRP A 106 8.08 5.19 4.44
CA TRP A 106 7.89 5.90 5.70
C TRP A 106 8.86 7.09 5.77
N PRO A 107 8.63 8.16 4.97
CA PRO A 107 9.37 9.42 5.07
C PRO A 107 8.82 10.25 6.24
N ALA A 108 9.46 10.12 7.39
CA ALA A 108 8.95 10.51 8.69
C ALA A 108 9.61 11.79 9.21
N GLY A 109 9.90 12.77 8.36
CA GLY A 109 10.65 13.97 8.76
C GLY A 109 12.13 13.68 8.94
N ALA A 110 12.61 13.72 10.18
CA ALA A 110 14.01 13.48 10.52
C ALA A 110 14.42 12.00 10.40
N ASP A 111 13.48 11.07 10.60
CA ASP A 111 13.64 9.67 10.21
C ASP A 111 13.03 9.42 8.84
N GLY A 112 13.53 8.40 8.17
CA GLY A 112 12.95 7.95 6.93
C GLY A 112 13.38 6.52 6.64
N ALA A 113 12.42 5.70 6.21
CA ALA A 113 12.73 4.40 5.65
C ALA A 113 11.94 4.17 4.36
N VAL A 114 12.56 3.53 3.37
CA VAL A 114 11.86 2.97 2.21
C VAL A 114 12.31 1.54 2.03
N ALA A 115 11.39 0.62 1.75
CA ALA A 115 11.71 -0.77 1.44
C ALA A 115 11.19 -1.14 0.05
N THR A 116 12.04 -1.75 -0.77
CA THR A 116 11.70 -2.26 -2.09
C THR A 116 11.67 -3.79 -2.07
N ALA A 117 10.70 -4.39 -2.79
CA ALA A 117 10.62 -5.84 -3.01
C ALA A 117 10.65 -6.13 -4.52
N PRO A 118 11.83 -6.32 -5.11
CA PRO A 118 11.95 -6.94 -6.43
C PRO A 118 11.34 -8.35 -6.45
N ARG A 119 10.97 -8.79 -7.65
CA ARG A 119 10.43 -10.15 -7.90
C ARG A 119 11.41 -11.28 -7.59
N ASP A 120 12.70 -11.00 -7.46
CA ASP A 120 13.74 -12.02 -7.22
C ASP A 120 13.91 -12.39 -5.73
N GLY A 121 13.07 -11.84 -4.84
CA GLY A 121 13.03 -12.17 -3.42
C GLY A 121 14.11 -11.49 -2.56
N ARG A 122 14.94 -10.63 -3.14
CA ARG A 122 15.85 -9.76 -2.38
C ARG A 122 15.09 -8.52 -1.94
N HIS A 123 15.54 -7.84 -0.89
CA HIS A 123 14.93 -6.58 -0.46
C HIS A 123 16.00 -5.50 -0.38
N LEU A 124 15.67 -4.28 -0.81
CA LEU A 124 16.51 -3.13 -0.52
C LEU A 124 15.82 -2.25 0.52
N VAL A 125 16.58 -1.84 1.52
CA VAL A 125 16.15 -0.88 2.53
C VAL A 125 16.94 0.40 2.36
N TRP A 126 16.22 1.51 2.29
CA TRP A 126 16.77 2.84 2.30
C TRP A 126 16.53 3.48 3.65
N LYS A 127 17.57 4.01 4.28
CA LYS A 127 17.49 4.78 5.52
C LYS A 127 17.87 6.21 5.27
N GLN A 128 17.06 7.13 5.78
CA GLN A 128 17.43 8.54 5.81
C GLN A 128 18.53 8.75 6.85
N LEU A 129 19.61 9.38 6.43
CA LEU A 129 20.72 9.78 7.32
C LEU A 129 20.59 11.25 7.74
N ALA A 130 19.98 12.08 6.90
CA ALA A 130 19.70 13.49 7.18
C ALA A 130 18.58 14.00 6.26
N GLY A 131 17.79 14.96 6.73
CA GLY A 131 16.74 15.60 5.95
C GLY A 131 15.47 15.86 6.77
N ASP A 132 14.45 16.39 6.10
CA ASP A 132 13.09 16.53 6.62
C ASP A 132 12.12 15.99 5.56
N SER A 133 12.10 14.66 5.41
CA SER A 133 11.36 14.01 4.33
C SER A 133 9.87 13.91 4.63
N ARG A 134 9.06 13.91 3.57
CA ARG A 134 7.61 13.71 3.66
C ARG A 134 7.12 12.85 2.52
N ILE A 135 5.93 12.28 2.69
CA ILE A 135 5.23 11.57 1.63
C ILE A 135 4.55 12.60 0.71
N GLY A 136 4.80 12.50 -0.59
CA GLY A 136 4.10 13.27 -1.62
C GLY A 136 2.98 12.46 -2.26
N ASP A 137 2.33 13.02 -3.28
CA ASP A 137 1.31 12.31 -4.06
C ASP A 137 1.94 11.31 -5.05
N ASP A 138 3.11 11.67 -5.58
CA ASP A 138 3.81 10.99 -6.67
C ASP A 138 5.22 10.52 -6.28
N GLY A 139 5.54 10.45 -4.99
CA GLY A 139 6.85 9.99 -4.51
C GLY A 139 7.19 10.42 -3.08
N VAL A 140 8.42 10.15 -2.66
CA VAL A 140 8.99 10.72 -1.44
C VAL A 140 9.50 12.13 -1.74
N LEU A 141 9.26 13.08 -0.84
CA LEU A 141 9.75 14.46 -0.91
C LEU A 141 10.91 14.60 0.08
N PRO A 142 12.19 14.45 -0.33
CA PRO A 142 13.31 14.31 0.60
C PRO A 142 13.60 15.59 1.42
N LEU A 143 13.13 16.74 0.92
CA LEU A 143 13.33 18.07 1.50
C LEU A 143 12.01 18.85 1.66
N GLY A 144 10.87 18.14 1.60
CA GLY A 144 9.54 18.75 1.56
C GLY A 144 9.13 19.27 0.16
N ALA A 145 7.85 19.69 0.04
CA ALA A 145 7.27 20.11 -1.23
C ALA A 145 7.76 21.49 -1.70
N VAL A 146 8.04 22.39 -0.75
CA VAL A 146 8.51 23.75 -1.01
C VAL A 146 9.69 24.02 -0.08
N ILE A 147 10.75 24.59 -0.65
CA ILE A 147 11.97 24.92 0.04
C ILE A 147 12.10 26.43 0.07
N GLU A 148 12.28 26.97 1.26
CA GLU A 148 12.56 28.39 1.48
C GLU A 148 13.99 28.53 2.01
N LEU A 149 14.79 29.37 1.36
CA LEU A 149 16.19 29.58 1.71
C LEU A 149 16.49 31.07 1.71
N ASP A 150 17.16 31.54 2.76
CA ASP A 150 17.78 32.86 2.79
C ASP A 150 19.02 32.92 1.88
N ALA A 151 19.53 34.13 1.64
CA ALA A 151 20.67 34.35 0.76
C ALA A 151 21.90 33.56 1.21
N GLY A 152 22.45 32.72 0.31
CA GLY A 152 23.60 31.86 0.58
C GLY A 152 23.31 30.62 1.44
N GLU A 153 22.07 30.44 1.92
CA GLU A 153 21.67 29.27 2.69
C GLU A 153 21.65 28.01 1.82
N ALA A 154 21.88 26.86 2.46
CA ALA A 154 21.77 25.56 1.82
C ALA A 154 21.07 24.56 2.74
N VAL A 155 20.28 23.68 2.13
CA VAL A 155 19.66 22.53 2.78
C VAL A 155 20.12 21.25 2.08
N SER A 156 20.22 20.16 2.83
CA SER A 156 20.62 18.87 2.27
C SER A 156 19.84 17.71 2.89
N CYS A 157 19.68 16.66 2.09
CA CYS A 157 19.14 15.38 2.51
C CYS A 157 20.08 14.27 2.03
N SER A 158 20.19 13.18 2.79
CA SER A 158 20.95 12.00 2.39
C SER A 158 20.24 10.72 2.80
N TRP A 159 20.27 9.74 1.90
CA TRP A 159 19.71 8.41 2.06
C TRP A 159 20.76 7.35 1.74
N ARG A 160 20.67 6.21 2.40
CA ARG A 160 21.54 5.06 2.20
C ARG A 160 20.72 3.79 2.00
N GLY A 161 20.95 3.14 0.87
CA GLY A 161 20.37 1.85 0.50
C GLY A 161 21.30 0.69 0.83
N HIS A 162 20.79 -0.36 1.47
CA HIS A 162 21.49 -1.64 1.67
C HIS A 162 20.55 -2.82 1.47
N GLU A 163 21.11 -3.96 1.06
CA GLU A 163 20.35 -5.20 0.84
C GLU A 163 20.04 -5.86 2.18
N VAL A 164 18.82 -6.36 2.34
CA VAL A 164 18.41 -7.20 3.47
C VAL A 164 17.79 -8.48 2.95
N THR A 165 17.90 -9.55 3.73
CA THR A 165 17.43 -10.87 3.30
C THR A 165 15.98 -11.14 3.70
N SER A 166 15.36 -10.27 4.52
CA SER A 166 13.95 -10.40 4.89
C SER A 166 13.35 -9.08 5.41
N PRO A 167 12.01 -8.90 5.31
CA PRO A 167 11.31 -7.74 5.88
C PRO A 167 11.55 -7.55 7.38
N ARG A 168 11.77 -8.62 8.15
CA ARG A 168 12.04 -8.54 9.59
C ARG A 168 13.36 -7.83 9.90
N GLN A 169 14.38 -7.98 9.05
CA GLN A 169 15.65 -7.29 9.27
C GLN A 169 15.47 -5.77 9.21
N LEU A 170 14.63 -5.27 8.31
CA LEU A 170 14.28 -3.85 8.22
C LEU A 170 13.71 -3.30 9.53
N LEU A 171 12.85 -4.08 10.20
CA LEU A 171 12.22 -3.65 11.46
C LEU A 171 13.25 -3.41 12.57
N ARG A 172 14.41 -4.07 12.54
CA ARG A 172 15.48 -3.90 13.53
C ARG A 172 16.21 -2.57 13.39
N ASP A 173 16.15 -1.96 12.21
CA ASP A 173 16.83 -0.69 11.93
C ASP A 173 15.91 0.51 12.23
N LEU A 174 14.66 0.29 12.68
CA LEU A 174 13.74 1.35 13.06
C LEU A 174 14.12 1.93 14.43
N PRO A 175 13.70 3.17 14.76
CA PRO A 175 13.99 3.73 16.07
C PRO A 175 13.39 2.90 17.21
N ASP A 176 14.19 2.59 18.24
CA ASP A 176 13.78 1.73 19.36
C ASP A 176 12.58 2.26 20.16
N TRP A 177 12.34 3.57 20.11
CA TRP A 177 11.24 4.25 20.79
C TRP A 177 9.90 4.17 20.03
N LEU A 178 9.93 3.70 18.78
CA LEU A 178 8.76 3.60 17.93
C LEU A 178 7.74 2.60 18.52
N PRO A 179 6.45 2.95 18.59
CA PRO A 179 5.43 2.01 19.01
C PRO A 179 5.40 0.76 18.12
N ALA A 180 5.14 -0.41 18.72
CA ALA A 180 5.02 -1.67 17.98
C ALA A 180 3.88 -1.66 16.95
N GLU A 181 2.80 -0.93 17.25
CA GLU A 181 1.66 -0.71 16.38
C GLU A 181 1.37 0.80 16.36
N LEU A 182 1.19 1.35 15.16
CA LEU A 182 0.78 2.75 15.00
C LEU A 182 -0.73 2.92 14.85
N ILE A 183 -1.46 1.81 14.63
CA ILE A 183 -2.91 1.82 14.50
C ILE A 183 -3.46 0.73 15.37
N GLU A 184 -4.27 1.15 16.34
CA GLU A 184 -4.93 0.23 17.25
C GLU A 184 -6.43 0.22 17.02
N THR A 185 -7.12 -0.70 17.69
CA THR A 185 -8.58 -0.66 17.74
C THR A 185 -9.06 0.55 18.54
N ASP A 186 -10.22 1.09 18.19
CA ASP A 186 -10.89 2.14 18.97
C ASP A 186 -10.87 1.87 20.48
N GLY A 187 -10.45 2.88 21.25
CA GLY A 187 -10.31 2.83 22.71
C GLY A 187 -9.03 2.19 23.26
N ALA A 188 -8.14 1.65 22.42
CA ALA A 188 -6.84 1.16 22.87
C ALA A 188 -5.83 2.28 23.08
N GLU A 189 -4.77 1.99 23.84
CA GLU A 189 -3.68 2.93 24.11
C GLU A 189 -2.46 2.61 23.23
N ILE A 190 -1.80 3.65 22.71
CA ILE A 190 -0.53 3.53 21.99
C ILE A 190 0.59 4.05 22.89
N TRP A 191 1.61 3.22 23.09
CA TRP A 191 2.74 3.54 23.96
C TRP A 191 3.93 4.05 23.14
N CYS A 192 4.38 5.26 23.43
CA CYS A 192 5.52 5.92 22.80
C CYS A 192 6.57 6.28 23.87
N ASP A 193 7.56 5.41 24.06
CA ASP A 193 8.58 5.58 25.09
C ASP A 193 9.72 6.50 24.60
N THR A 194 9.52 7.81 24.74
CA THR A 194 10.46 8.85 24.30
C THR A 194 10.76 9.85 25.42
N PRO A 195 11.51 9.47 26.49
CA PRO A 195 11.63 10.28 27.71
C PRO A 195 12.26 11.67 27.50
N ASP A 196 13.06 11.85 26.43
CA ASP A 196 13.77 13.10 26.12
C ASP A 196 13.18 13.87 24.92
N ALA A 197 12.02 13.47 24.40
CA ALA A 197 11.40 14.10 23.25
C ALA A 197 10.21 15.00 23.63
N GLY A 198 10.02 16.09 22.90
CA GLY A 198 8.76 16.83 22.94
C GLY A 198 7.73 16.12 22.05
N LEU A 199 6.53 15.86 22.57
CA LEU A 199 5.46 15.22 21.82
C LEU A 199 4.36 16.23 21.49
N MET A 200 3.90 16.21 20.23
CA MET A 200 2.72 16.96 19.82
C MET A 200 1.78 16.08 19.00
N MET A 201 0.52 16.01 19.42
CA MET A 201 -0.53 15.29 18.73
C MET A 201 -1.50 16.29 18.10
N ASP A 202 -1.69 16.22 16.78
CA ASP A 202 -2.51 17.16 15.98
C ASP A 202 -2.19 18.64 16.27
N GLY A 203 -0.91 18.94 16.49
CA GLY A 203 -0.45 20.30 16.78
C GLY A 203 -0.64 20.76 18.23
N ALA A 204 -1.13 19.91 19.13
CA ALA A 204 -1.23 20.18 20.56
C ALA A 204 -0.15 19.41 21.35
N GLU A 205 0.49 20.06 22.32
CA GLU A 205 1.45 19.40 23.21
C GLU A 205 0.77 18.27 24.00
N THR A 206 1.45 17.14 24.13
CA THR A 206 1.03 16.01 24.97
C THR A 206 2.15 15.64 25.93
N ASP A 207 1.81 15.51 27.21
CA ASP A 207 2.76 15.20 28.28
C ASP A 207 2.89 13.69 28.55
N GLY A 208 2.11 12.87 27.83
CA GLY A 208 1.98 11.44 28.06
C GLY A 208 2.73 10.59 27.05
N GLN A 209 3.51 9.61 27.56
CA GLN A 209 4.02 8.48 26.77
C GLN A 209 2.91 7.49 26.38
N VAL A 210 1.72 7.62 26.97
CA VAL A 210 0.52 6.85 26.66
C VAL A 210 -0.43 7.75 25.89
N LEU A 211 -0.69 7.39 24.64
CA LEU A 211 -1.51 8.15 23.71
C LEU A 211 -2.87 7.48 23.57
N ALA A 212 -3.92 8.28 23.67
CA ALA A 212 -5.29 7.88 23.43
C ALA A 212 -5.94 8.90 22.50
N GLY A 213 -6.77 8.42 21.58
CA GLY A 213 -7.40 9.24 20.56
C GLY A 213 -8.78 8.73 20.20
N ARG A 214 -9.43 9.49 19.33
CA ARG A 214 -10.73 9.15 18.75
C ARG A 214 -10.52 8.29 17.49
N PRO A 215 -11.56 7.61 16.98
CA PRO A 215 -11.48 6.94 15.69
C PRO A 215 -10.99 7.87 14.58
N GLY A 216 -10.08 7.37 13.76
CA GLY A 216 -9.45 8.13 12.67
C GLY A 216 -7.92 8.12 12.73
N LEU A 217 -7.31 8.82 11.79
CA LEU A 217 -5.87 9.06 11.75
C LEU A 217 -5.52 10.40 12.41
N HIS A 218 -4.37 10.42 13.07
CA HIS A 218 -3.84 11.55 13.84
C HIS A 218 -2.36 11.74 13.49
N GLU A 219 -1.86 12.98 13.56
CA GLU A 219 -0.43 13.25 13.41
C GLU A 219 0.23 13.35 14.78
N LEU A 220 1.30 12.60 14.99
CA LEU A 220 2.20 12.72 16.14
C LEU A 220 3.57 13.22 15.66
N GLU A 221 3.97 14.37 16.17
CA GLU A 221 5.33 14.88 16.05
C GLU A 221 6.15 14.50 17.28
N VAL A 222 7.26 13.80 17.06
CA VAL A 222 8.26 13.47 18.06
C VAL A 222 9.48 14.34 17.82
N ARG A 223 9.66 15.36 18.65
CA ARG A 223 10.71 16.38 18.51
C ARG A 223 11.94 16.00 19.32
N GLN A 224 13.02 15.68 18.63
CA GLN A 224 14.30 15.30 19.20
C GLN A 224 15.41 16.26 18.74
N SER A 225 16.59 16.17 19.35
CA SER A 225 17.76 17.00 19.00
C SER A 225 18.17 16.88 17.52
N ARG A 226 17.97 15.70 16.93
CA ARG A 226 18.26 15.40 15.51
C ARG A 226 17.21 15.94 14.53
N GLY A 227 16.06 16.38 15.02
CA GLY A 227 14.96 16.87 14.20
C GLY A 227 13.60 16.34 14.67
N THR A 228 12.58 16.60 13.86
CA THR A 228 11.19 16.18 14.14
C THR A 228 10.86 14.93 13.36
N THR A 229 10.52 13.85 14.06
CA THR A 229 9.97 12.64 13.45
C THR A 229 8.45 12.72 13.43
N ARG A 230 7.83 12.45 12.29
CA ARG A 230 6.37 12.50 12.11
C ARG A 230 5.82 11.11 11.94
N LEU A 231 4.96 10.72 12.87
CA LEU A 231 4.17 9.50 12.80
C LEU A 231 2.75 9.92 12.47
N ALA A 232 2.10 9.20 11.56
CA ALA A 232 0.66 9.13 11.70
C ALA A 232 0.39 8.06 12.78
N LEU A 233 -0.68 8.22 13.54
CA LEU A 233 -1.24 7.26 14.47
C LEU A 233 -2.71 7.05 14.12
N GLY A 234 -3.33 5.97 14.58
CA GLY A 234 -4.77 5.83 14.36
C GLY A 234 -5.48 4.92 15.33
N TRP A 235 -6.79 5.14 15.41
CA TRP A 235 -7.73 4.27 16.08
C TRP A 235 -8.76 3.79 15.07
N ALA A 236 -8.66 2.53 14.71
CA ALA A 236 -9.53 1.90 13.74
C ALA A 236 -10.89 1.59 14.39
N PRO A 237 -12.01 2.05 13.82
CA PRO A 237 -13.31 1.60 14.26
C PRO A 237 -13.45 0.09 14.04
N SER A 238 -14.24 -0.57 14.88
CA SER A 238 -14.52 -1.99 14.68
C SER A 238 -15.25 -2.23 13.36
N PHE A 239 -14.97 -3.36 12.73
CA PHE A 239 -15.63 -3.77 11.49
C PHE A 239 -17.16 -3.82 11.62
N ALA A 240 -17.66 -4.27 12.77
CA ALA A 240 -19.09 -4.28 13.10
C ALA A 240 -19.69 -2.86 13.17
N ALA A 241 -18.95 -1.87 13.68
CA ALA A 241 -19.42 -0.49 13.70
C ALA A 241 -19.51 0.08 12.27
N VAL A 242 -18.47 -0.12 11.45
CA VAL A 242 -18.43 0.38 10.07
C VAL A 242 -19.51 -0.29 9.21
N ARG A 243 -19.65 -1.63 9.27
CA ARG A 243 -20.68 -2.38 8.56
C ARG A 243 -22.09 -1.89 8.89
N ARG A 244 -22.39 -1.68 10.18
CA ARG A 244 -23.70 -1.23 10.65
C ARG A 244 -24.03 0.18 10.16
N ILE A 245 -23.09 1.12 10.31
CA ILE A 245 -23.28 2.50 9.84
C ILE A 245 -23.51 2.50 8.33
N ARG A 246 -22.61 1.86 7.58
CA ARG A 246 -22.66 1.88 6.12
C ARG A 246 -23.84 1.10 5.55
N GLY A 247 -24.15 -0.07 6.10
CA GLY A 247 -25.33 -0.85 5.73
C GLY A 247 -26.62 -0.06 5.94
N GLY A 248 -26.74 0.67 7.05
CA GLY A 248 -27.90 1.54 7.32
C GLY A 248 -27.99 2.77 6.40
N GLU A 249 -26.87 3.30 5.92
CA GLU A 249 -26.85 4.33 4.87
C GLU A 249 -27.32 3.77 3.52
N ILE A 250 -26.73 2.66 3.09
CA ILE A 250 -27.09 2.00 1.83
C ILE A 250 -28.58 1.65 1.83
N MET A 251 -29.09 1.00 2.88
CA MET A 251 -30.51 0.62 2.98
C MET A 251 -31.46 1.82 2.80
N ARG A 252 -31.11 3.00 3.35
CA ARG A 252 -31.93 4.21 3.25
C ARG A 252 -31.89 4.87 1.87
N SER A 253 -30.82 4.67 1.10
CA SER A 253 -30.58 5.36 -0.18
C SER A 253 -30.60 4.46 -1.41
N LEU A 254 -30.67 3.13 -1.24
CA LEU A 254 -30.53 2.18 -2.34
C LEU A 254 -31.66 2.34 -3.36
N ASP A 255 -31.29 2.71 -4.58
CA ASP A 255 -32.13 2.52 -5.77
C ASP A 255 -31.75 1.19 -6.40
N VAL A 256 -32.63 0.19 -6.28
CA VAL A 256 -32.46 -1.18 -6.78
C VAL A 256 -32.07 -1.21 -8.27
N ARG A 257 -32.52 -0.23 -9.07
CA ARG A 257 -32.24 -0.15 -10.51
C ARG A 257 -30.83 0.35 -10.84
N ARG A 258 -30.16 0.93 -9.84
CA ARG A 258 -28.84 1.57 -9.92
C ARG A 258 -27.87 1.02 -8.86
N ALA A 259 -28.22 -0.10 -8.24
CA ALA A 259 -27.36 -0.79 -7.30
C ALA A 259 -26.06 -1.25 -7.99
N ASP A 260 -25.02 -1.41 -7.19
CA ASP A 260 -23.72 -1.93 -7.59
C ASP A 260 -23.33 -3.10 -6.68
N GLY A 261 -22.45 -3.98 -7.16
CA GLY A 261 -22.05 -5.19 -6.42
C GLY A 261 -21.50 -4.92 -5.02
N PRO A 262 -20.59 -3.94 -4.82
CA PRO A 262 -20.09 -3.59 -3.50
C PRO A 262 -21.19 -3.28 -2.47
N ARG A 263 -22.16 -2.44 -2.84
CA ARG A 263 -23.24 -2.08 -1.92
C ARG A 263 -24.16 -3.24 -1.62
N LEU A 264 -24.44 -4.11 -2.60
CA LEU A 264 -25.23 -5.32 -2.37
C LEU A 264 -24.52 -6.29 -1.43
N TRP A 265 -23.21 -6.46 -1.57
CA TRP A 265 -22.42 -7.28 -0.66
C TRP A 265 -22.45 -6.72 0.76
N ILE A 266 -22.17 -5.42 0.94
CA ILE A 266 -22.21 -4.76 2.27
C ILE A 266 -23.59 -4.90 2.91
N LEU A 267 -24.66 -4.62 2.14
CA LEU A 267 -26.03 -4.69 2.65
C LEU A 267 -26.41 -6.12 3.04
N THR A 268 -26.00 -7.12 2.27
CA THR A 268 -26.18 -8.54 2.59
C THR A 268 -25.49 -8.91 3.90
N ARG A 269 -24.20 -8.55 4.05
CA ARG A 269 -23.43 -8.83 5.26
C ARG A 269 -24.01 -8.12 6.49
N ALA A 270 -24.50 -6.89 6.32
CA ALA A 270 -25.14 -6.13 7.39
C ALA A 270 -26.48 -6.77 7.84
N ALA A 271 -27.30 -7.22 6.90
CA ALA A 271 -28.57 -7.88 7.19
C ALA A 271 -28.38 -9.25 7.85
N GLU A 272 -27.41 -10.06 7.38
CA GLU A 272 -27.06 -11.34 7.99
C GLU A 272 -26.55 -11.19 9.44
N ALA A 273 -25.88 -10.09 9.74
CA ALA A 273 -25.43 -9.76 11.09
C ALA A 273 -26.49 -9.05 11.95
N ALA A 274 -27.72 -8.88 11.45
CA ALA A 274 -28.81 -8.15 12.10
C ALA A 274 -28.48 -6.68 12.46
N ASP A 275 -27.59 -6.03 11.69
CA ASP A 275 -27.29 -4.60 11.83
C ASP A 275 -28.35 -3.70 11.17
N VAL A 276 -29.11 -4.25 10.22
CA VAL A 276 -30.22 -3.61 9.50
C VAL A 276 -31.43 -4.54 9.43
N ASP A 277 -32.59 -4.03 8.99
CA ASP A 277 -33.80 -4.84 8.84
C ASP A 277 -33.61 -5.94 7.78
N ARG A 278 -34.21 -7.11 8.03
CA ARG A 278 -34.15 -8.27 7.13
C ARG A 278 -34.79 -8.00 5.76
N VAL A 279 -35.69 -7.02 5.65
CA VAL A 279 -36.22 -6.52 4.36
C VAL A 279 -35.09 -6.11 3.41
N ALA A 280 -33.92 -5.73 3.93
CA ALA A 280 -32.74 -5.45 3.10
C ALA A 280 -32.34 -6.63 2.20
N LEU A 281 -32.55 -7.89 2.63
CA LEU A 281 -32.25 -9.06 1.80
C LEU A 281 -33.21 -9.19 0.61
N GLU A 282 -34.47 -8.78 0.76
CA GLU A 282 -35.44 -8.75 -0.34
C GLU A 282 -35.05 -7.68 -1.38
N MET A 283 -34.58 -6.52 -0.91
CA MET A 283 -34.04 -5.46 -1.77
C MET A 283 -32.80 -5.93 -2.54
N VAL A 284 -31.93 -6.72 -1.89
CA VAL A 284 -30.76 -7.33 -2.54
C VAL A 284 -31.20 -8.30 -3.62
N ASP A 285 -32.15 -9.19 -3.34
CA ASP A 285 -32.61 -10.18 -4.31
C ASP A 285 -33.23 -9.50 -5.55
N GLU A 286 -34.06 -8.46 -5.37
CA GLU A 286 -34.61 -7.64 -6.47
C GLU A 286 -33.49 -6.94 -7.29
N ALA A 287 -32.43 -6.47 -6.62
CA ALA A 287 -31.30 -5.83 -7.29
C ALA A 287 -30.48 -6.83 -8.11
N LEU A 288 -30.27 -8.04 -7.58
CA LEU A 288 -29.55 -9.10 -8.25
C LEU A 288 -30.25 -9.56 -9.53
N GLU A 289 -31.58 -9.74 -9.50
CA GLU A 289 -32.35 -10.05 -10.71
C GLU A 289 -32.11 -9.00 -11.81
N ASN A 290 -32.14 -7.72 -11.43
CA ASN A 290 -31.90 -6.62 -12.36
C ASN A 290 -30.46 -6.59 -12.89
N LEU A 291 -29.45 -6.77 -12.03
CA LEU A 291 -28.04 -6.71 -12.43
C LEU A 291 -27.63 -7.91 -13.28
N LEU A 292 -28.04 -9.12 -12.91
CA LEU A 292 -27.70 -10.35 -13.63
C LEU A 292 -28.43 -10.46 -14.97
N SER A 293 -29.57 -9.77 -15.14
CA SER A 293 -30.26 -9.70 -16.44
C SER A 293 -29.47 -8.93 -17.53
N ARG A 294 -28.39 -8.23 -17.14
CA ARG A 294 -27.58 -7.39 -18.02
C ARG A 294 -26.14 -7.93 -18.10
N PRO A 295 -25.44 -7.74 -19.23
CA PRO A 295 -24.02 -8.05 -19.29
C PRO A 295 -23.22 -7.10 -18.40
N GLY A 296 -22.11 -7.58 -17.83
CA GLY A 296 -21.16 -6.77 -17.07
C GLY A 296 -21.33 -6.78 -15.55
N ALA A 297 -21.93 -7.84 -14.97
CA ALA A 297 -21.93 -8.03 -13.53
C ALA A 297 -20.49 -8.13 -12.99
N ASP A 298 -20.18 -7.34 -11.95
CA ASP A 298 -18.87 -7.34 -11.31
C ASP A 298 -18.69 -8.54 -10.36
N LEU A 299 -17.46 -8.72 -9.87
CA LEU A 299 -17.09 -9.81 -8.95
C LEU A 299 -17.99 -9.88 -7.71
N LEU A 300 -18.25 -8.73 -7.08
CA LEU A 300 -19.03 -8.67 -5.83
C LEU A 300 -20.52 -8.92 -6.08
N THR A 301 -21.04 -8.56 -7.25
CA THR A 301 -22.38 -8.94 -7.71
C THR A 301 -22.50 -10.45 -7.84
N VAL A 302 -21.53 -11.08 -8.52
CA VAL A 302 -21.50 -12.53 -8.73
C VAL A 302 -21.38 -13.28 -7.40
N VAL A 303 -20.45 -12.87 -6.52
CA VAL A 303 -20.25 -13.48 -5.19
C VAL A 303 -21.50 -13.31 -4.33
N THR A 304 -22.11 -12.13 -4.31
CA THR A 304 -23.38 -11.89 -3.59
C THR A 304 -24.47 -12.81 -4.10
N ALA A 305 -24.63 -12.94 -5.42
CA ALA A 305 -25.63 -13.80 -6.04
C ALA A 305 -25.44 -15.27 -5.68
N LEU A 306 -24.22 -15.80 -5.79
CA LEU A 306 -23.89 -17.18 -5.43
C LEU A 306 -24.20 -17.46 -3.96
N THR A 307 -23.80 -16.57 -3.05
CA THR A 307 -24.09 -16.76 -1.62
C THR A 307 -25.59 -16.68 -1.32
N ARG A 308 -26.29 -15.65 -1.82
CA ARG A 308 -27.74 -15.47 -1.61
C ARG A 308 -28.54 -16.65 -2.14
N SER A 309 -28.35 -17.00 -3.41
CA SER A 309 -29.09 -18.09 -4.07
C SER A 309 -28.82 -19.46 -3.45
N SER A 310 -27.61 -19.71 -2.93
CA SER A 310 -27.32 -20.95 -2.20
C SER A 310 -28.14 -21.10 -0.91
N VAL A 311 -28.46 -19.98 -0.23
CA VAL A 311 -29.25 -19.97 1.02
C VAL A 311 -30.75 -20.02 0.72
N THR A 312 -31.21 -19.34 -0.32
CA THR A 312 -32.63 -19.30 -0.69
C THR A 312 -33.07 -20.48 -1.57
N ALA A 313 -32.11 -21.27 -2.06
CA ALA A 313 -32.33 -22.31 -3.08
C ALA A 313 -32.95 -21.76 -4.38
N ASP A 314 -32.66 -20.50 -4.71
CA ASP A 314 -33.12 -19.87 -5.96
C ASP A 314 -32.27 -20.34 -7.14
N THR A 315 -32.82 -21.23 -7.95
CA THR A 315 -32.11 -21.82 -9.08
C THR A 315 -31.93 -20.85 -10.26
N ASP A 316 -32.81 -19.86 -10.40
CA ASP A 316 -32.75 -18.90 -11.51
C ASP A 316 -31.62 -17.90 -11.28
N ILE A 317 -31.53 -17.34 -10.07
CA ILE A 317 -30.41 -16.48 -9.66
C ILE A 317 -29.10 -17.28 -9.67
N TRP A 318 -29.11 -18.53 -9.20
CA TRP A 318 -27.92 -19.39 -9.22
C TRP A 318 -27.37 -19.58 -10.64
N ASN A 319 -28.22 -19.94 -11.60
CA ASN A 319 -27.81 -20.15 -12.98
C ASN A 319 -27.30 -18.86 -13.64
N ALA A 320 -27.99 -17.74 -13.40
CA ALA A 320 -27.55 -16.43 -13.89
C ALA A 320 -26.20 -16.01 -13.29
N ALA A 321 -25.97 -16.32 -12.00
CA ALA A 321 -24.69 -16.08 -11.32
C ALA A 321 -23.56 -16.94 -11.91
N LEU A 322 -23.80 -18.22 -12.24
CA LEU A 322 -22.82 -19.07 -12.91
C LEU A 322 -22.48 -18.59 -14.33
N GLU A 323 -23.47 -18.10 -15.07
CA GLU A 323 -23.26 -17.49 -16.38
C GLU A 323 -22.40 -16.22 -16.27
N ALA A 324 -22.71 -15.35 -15.30
CA ALA A 324 -21.93 -14.15 -15.01
C ALA A 324 -20.50 -14.48 -14.54
N LEU A 325 -20.34 -15.48 -13.66
CA LEU A 325 -19.04 -15.98 -13.20
C LEU A 325 -18.15 -16.39 -14.39
N SER A 326 -18.71 -17.12 -15.37
CA SER A 326 -17.99 -17.54 -16.58
C SER A 326 -17.50 -16.39 -17.47
N ARG A 327 -18.02 -15.17 -17.26
CA ARG A 327 -17.68 -13.96 -18.00
C ARG A 327 -16.76 -13.02 -17.23
N LEU A 328 -16.46 -13.32 -15.96
CA LEU A 328 -15.50 -12.52 -15.19
C LEU A 328 -14.10 -12.64 -15.82
N PRO A 329 -13.32 -11.55 -15.87
CA PRO A 329 -11.95 -11.60 -16.39
C PRO A 329 -11.10 -12.55 -15.55
N VAL A 330 -10.40 -13.47 -16.22
CA VAL A 330 -9.53 -14.47 -15.58
C VAL A 330 -8.27 -13.82 -14.99
N GLU A 331 -7.91 -12.67 -15.55
CA GLU A 331 -6.85 -11.76 -15.18
C GLU A 331 -7.26 -10.76 -14.09
N ALA A 332 -8.48 -10.84 -13.55
CA ALA A 332 -8.92 -10.03 -12.41
C ALA A 332 -8.71 -10.77 -11.08
N PRO A 333 -8.18 -10.13 -10.03
CA PRO A 333 -8.04 -10.75 -8.71
C PRO A 333 -9.39 -11.18 -8.14
N GLY A 334 -9.44 -12.37 -7.55
CA GLY A 334 -10.62 -12.92 -6.89
C GLY A 334 -11.53 -13.76 -7.81
N THR A 335 -11.32 -13.75 -9.12
CA THR A 335 -12.10 -14.59 -10.04
C THR A 335 -11.94 -16.08 -9.72
N LEU A 336 -10.72 -16.56 -9.42
CA LEU A 336 -10.50 -17.96 -9.07
C LEU A 336 -11.11 -18.32 -7.69
N MET A 337 -11.07 -17.41 -6.72
CA MET A 337 -11.73 -17.52 -5.43
C MET A 337 -13.25 -17.60 -5.58
N ALA A 338 -13.85 -16.81 -6.47
CA ALA A 338 -15.27 -16.88 -6.77
C ALA A 338 -15.66 -18.23 -7.43
N HIS A 339 -14.82 -18.75 -8.32
CA HIS A 339 -14.97 -20.12 -8.85
C HIS A 339 -14.88 -21.18 -7.75
N ALA A 340 -13.91 -21.06 -6.84
CA ALA A 340 -13.75 -21.97 -5.70
C ALA A 340 -14.94 -21.90 -4.72
N LEU A 341 -15.47 -20.70 -4.48
CA LEU A 341 -16.69 -20.48 -3.71
C LEU A 341 -17.89 -21.17 -4.36
N ALA A 342 -18.13 -20.93 -5.66
CA ALA A 342 -19.23 -21.55 -6.39
C ALA A 342 -19.15 -23.09 -6.36
N ALA A 343 -17.95 -23.65 -6.58
CA ALA A 343 -17.73 -25.09 -6.51
C ALA A 343 -17.98 -25.68 -5.10
N SER A 344 -17.58 -24.94 -4.06
CA SER A 344 -17.82 -25.29 -2.66
C SER A 344 -19.31 -25.28 -2.34
N LEU A 345 -20.01 -24.20 -2.66
CA LEU A 345 -21.44 -24.04 -2.44
C LEU A 345 -22.26 -25.11 -3.20
N ALA A 346 -21.93 -25.38 -4.47
CA ALA A 346 -22.58 -26.44 -5.24
C ALA A 346 -22.38 -27.83 -4.62
N SER A 347 -21.22 -28.08 -4.01
CA SER A 347 -20.93 -29.36 -3.35
C SER A 347 -21.67 -29.53 -2.03
N ILE A 348 -21.99 -28.43 -1.33
CA ILE A 348 -22.75 -28.44 -0.08
C ILE A 348 -24.26 -28.51 -0.34
N GLY A 349 -24.78 -27.63 -1.21
CA GLY A 349 -26.22 -27.47 -1.45
C GLY A 349 -26.80 -28.41 -2.51
N GLY A 350 -25.95 -28.98 -3.37
CA GLY A 350 -26.37 -29.68 -4.58
C GLY A 350 -26.79 -28.69 -5.67
N GLY A 351 -26.23 -28.83 -6.88
CA GLY A 351 -26.54 -27.93 -7.98
C GLY A 351 -25.51 -27.99 -9.11
N PRO A 352 -25.74 -27.26 -10.22
CA PRO A 352 -24.76 -27.11 -11.28
C PRO A 352 -23.45 -26.54 -10.72
N ARG A 353 -22.32 -27.16 -11.08
CA ARG A 353 -20.99 -26.66 -10.75
C ARG A 353 -20.55 -25.58 -11.75
N PRO A 354 -19.69 -24.64 -11.33
CA PRO A 354 -19.07 -23.73 -12.29
C PRO A 354 -18.29 -24.51 -13.35
N GLY A 355 -18.22 -23.97 -14.57
CA GLY A 355 -17.35 -24.47 -15.61
C GLY A 355 -15.86 -24.36 -15.22
N PRO A 356 -14.97 -25.07 -15.94
CA PRO A 356 -13.53 -24.93 -15.72
C PRO A 356 -13.09 -23.49 -15.99
N LEU A 357 -12.21 -22.96 -15.13
CA LEU A 357 -11.51 -21.71 -15.38
C LEU A 357 -10.26 -22.03 -16.19
N GLU A 358 -10.17 -21.50 -17.42
CA GLU A 358 -8.92 -21.59 -18.19
C GLU A 358 -7.86 -20.72 -17.51
N SER A 359 -6.65 -21.25 -17.30
CA SER A 359 -5.55 -20.45 -16.76
C SER A 359 -4.62 -20.03 -17.90
N PRO A 360 -4.53 -18.73 -18.24
CA PRO A 360 -3.56 -18.26 -19.21
C PRO A 360 -2.14 -18.46 -18.68
N VAL A 361 -1.18 -18.58 -19.62
CA VAL A 361 0.23 -18.85 -19.34
C VAL A 361 0.99 -17.60 -18.89
N ASP A 362 0.46 -16.40 -19.19
CA ASP A 362 1.10 -15.13 -18.88
C ASP A 362 0.14 -14.22 -18.11
N LEU A 363 0.49 -13.88 -16.87
CA LEU A 363 -0.35 -13.14 -15.93
C LEU A 363 0.46 -12.02 -15.31
N ASP A 364 0.12 -10.77 -15.66
CA ASP A 364 0.86 -9.59 -15.21
C ASP A 364 0.56 -9.21 -13.75
N ASP A 365 -0.69 -9.40 -13.28
CA ASP A 365 -1.11 -8.95 -11.97
C ASP A 365 -0.59 -9.86 -10.83
N PRO A 366 0.16 -9.32 -9.84
CA PRO A 366 0.69 -10.10 -8.73
C PRO A 366 -0.37 -10.78 -7.86
N LEU A 367 -1.54 -10.17 -7.65
CA LEU A 367 -2.60 -10.79 -6.83
C LEU A 367 -3.22 -11.99 -7.53
N VAL A 368 -3.30 -11.95 -8.85
CA VAL A 368 -3.85 -13.02 -9.70
C VAL A 368 -2.93 -14.24 -9.73
N ARG A 369 -1.60 -14.01 -9.73
CA ARG A 369 -0.62 -15.08 -9.56
C ARG A 369 -0.60 -15.65 -8.14
N ALA A 370 -0.67 -14.78 -7.13
CA ALA A 370 -0.74 -15.20 -5.72
C ALA A 370 -1.95 -16.08 -5.43
N GLU A 371 -3.11 -15.72 -5.96
CA GLU A 371 -4.35 -16.49 -5.84
C GLU A 371 -4.20 -17.92 -6.38
N ARG A 372 -3.53 -18.09 -7.52
CA ARG A 372 -3.24 -19.40 -8.12
C ARG A 372 -2.22 -20.20 -7.32
N SER A 373 -1.16 -19.55 -6.86
CA SER A 373 -0.15 -20.16 -5.98
C SER A 373 -0.81 -20.74 -4.72
N MET A 374 -1.72 -19.98 -4.08
CA MET A 374 -2.43 -20.43 -2.89
C MET A 374 -3.49 -21.51 -3.15
N LEU A 375 -4.27 -21.41 -4.22
CA LEU A 375 -5.45 -22.25 -4.43
C LEU A 375 -5.20 -23.50 -5.28
N LEU A 376 -4.29 -23.44 -6.25
CA LEU A 376 -4.08 -24.53 -7.21
C LEU A 376 -2.84 -25.36 -6.89
N GLU A 377 -1.74 -24.69 -6.56
CA GLU A 377 -0.44 -25.34 -6.36
C GLU A 377 0.19 -24.97 -5.00
N PRO A 378 -0.52 -25.11 -3.86
CA PRO A 378 0.06 -24.75 -2.59
C PRO A 378 1.19 -25.73 -2.24
N GLY A 379 2.42 -25.28 -2.44
CA GLY A 379 3.63 -25.98 -2.04
C GLY A 379 3.76 -26.11 -0.52
N ARG A 380 4.89 -26.68 -0.08
CA ARG A 380 5.21 -26.76 1.35
C ARG A 380 5.40 -25.39 1.98
N ASP A 381 6.02 -24.47 1.23
CA ASP A 381 6.40 -23.12 1.66
C ASP A 381 5.81 -22.11 0.64
N PRO A 382 5.54 -20.86 1.05
CA PRO A 382 5.03 -19.84 0.14
C PRO A 382 6.06 -19.48 -0.92
N ASP A 383 5.63 -19.35 -2.18
CA ASP A 383 6.47 -18.88 -3.27
C ASP A 383 6.52 -17.34 -3.37
N ALA A 384 7.28 -16.82 -4.34
CA ALA A 384 7.44 -15.39 -4.55
C ALA A 384 6.11 -14.66 -4.89
N ASP A 385 5.18 -15.32 -5.59
CA ASP A 385 3.91 -14.72 -5.96
C ASP A 385 2.97 -14.63 -4.76
N ALA A 386 2.90 -15.67 -3.92
CA ALA A 386 2.18 -15.62 -2.65
C ALA A 386 2.75 -14.52 -1.71
N LEU A 387 4.08 -14.42 -1.62
CA LEU A 387 4.75 -13.40 -0.82
C LEU A 387 4.52 -11.97 -1.35
N ALA A 388 4.34 -11.80 -2.66
CA ALA A 388 3.98 -10.50 -3.24
C ALA A 388 2.60 -10.01 -2.74
N ALA A 389 1.65 -10.91 -2.49
CA ALA A 389 0.36 -10.54 -1.90
C ALA A 389 0.50 -10.05 -0.45
N LEU A 390 1.35 -10.69 0.36
CA LEU A 390 1.67 -10.21 1.71
C LEU A 390 2.35 -8.83 1.68
N TRP A 391 3.19 -8.59 0.67
CA TRP A 391 3.84 -7.28 0.51
C TRP A 391 2.82 -6.16 0.26
N LEU A 392 1.79 -6.45 -0.54
CA LEU A 392 0.69 -5.52 -0.85
C LEU A 392 -0.22 -5.21 0.35
N LEU A 393 -0.11 -5.97 1.44
CA LEU A 393 -0.74 -5.62 2.72
C LEU A 393 -0.13 -4.37 3.35
N GLY A 394 1.06 -3.91 2.90
CA GLY A 394 1.61 -2.63 3.36
C GLY A 394 2.10 -2.64 4.82
N GLY A 395 2.37 -3.80 5.42
CA GLY A 395 2.67 -3.93 6.86
C GLY A 395 4.16 -3.96 7.24
N VAL A 396 5.07 -3.70 6.30
CA VAL A 396 6.52 -3.89 6.50
C VAL A 396 7.17 -2.68 7.17
N LEU A 397 6.69 -1.47 6.87
CA LEU A 397 7.12 -0.24 7.55
C LEU A 397 6.03 0.34 8.45
N PRO A 398 6.41 1.14 9.45
CA PRO A 398 5.47 1.86 10.31
C PRO A 398 4.82 2.97 9.48
N SER A 399 3.65 2.72 8.89
CA SER A 399 2.96 3.76 8.14
C SER A 399 1.45 3.56 8.20
N PRO A 400 0.73 4.51 8.81
CA PRO A 400 -0.72 4.43 8.91
C PRO A 400 -1.48 5.37 7.96
N ALA A 401 -0.78 6.20 7.18
CA ALA A 401 -1.37 7.05 6.15
C ALA A 401 -1.91 6.22 4.95
N PRO A 402 -2.80 6.76 4.09
CA PRO A 402 -3.59 5.99 3.12
C PRO A 402 -2.75 5.53 1.91
N GLY A 403 -1.93 4.52 2.15
CA GLY A 403 -0.96 3.97 1.21
C GLY A 403 0.44 4.10 1.78
N PRO A 404 0.90 3.16 2.65
CA PRO A 404 2.33 3.02 2.91
C PRO A 404 3.08 2.62 1.63
N LEU A 405 2.34 2.23 0.60
CA LEU A 405 2.82 1.75 -0.67
C LEU A 405 2.83 2.90 -1.68
N LEU A 406 3.98 3.08 -2.32
CA LEU A 406 4.18 3.95 -3.47
C LEU A 406 4.54 3.11 -4.68
N ASP A 407 3.97 3.42 -5.84
CA ASP A 407 4.46 2.93 -7.12
C ASP A 407 5.03 4.09 -7.95
N GLY A 408 5.43 3.81 -9.20
CA GLY A 408 5.99 4.82 -10.10
C GLY A 408 5.03 5.95 -10.49
N HIS A 409 3.74 5.80 -10.18
CA HIS A 409 2.67 6.74 -10.49
C HIS A 409 2.11 7.44 -9.24
N GLY A 410 2.51 7.00 -8.04
CA GLY A 410 2.20 7.67 -6.79
C GLY A 410 1.70 6.72 -5.72
N ARG A 411 0.72 7.17 -4.93
CA ARG A 411 0.13 6.36 -3.86
C ARG A 411 -0.59 5.14 -4.42
N HIS A 412 -0.28 3.98 -3.88
CA HIS A 412 -0.95 2.74 -4.25
C HIS A 412 -2.42 2.76 -3.79
N PRO A 413 -3.40 2.37 -4.63
CA PRO A 413 -4.81 2.45 -4.29
C PRO A 413 -5.21 1.58 -3.09
N ALA A 414 -6.06 2.10 -2.19
CA ALA A 414 -6.57 1.39 -1.03
C ALA A 414 -7.30 0.07 -1.40
N GLN A 415 -8.03 0.08 -2.52
CA GLN A 415 -8.71 -1.09 -3.09
C GLN A 415 -7.74 -2.25 -3.34
N ARG A 416 -6.52 -1.98 -3.82
CA ARG A 416 -5.51 -3.03 -4.08
C ARG A 416 -5.02 -3.69 -2.80
N THR A 417 -4.85 -2.92 -1.72
CA THR A 417 -4.59 -3.49 -0.39
C THR A 417 -5.79 -4.28 0.12
N ALA A 418 -7.03 -3.83 -0.10
CA ALA A 418 -8.22 -4.59 0.27
C ALA A 418 -8.34 -5.91 -0.51
N GLN A 419 -8.02 -5.91 -1.81
CA GLN A 419 -7.91 -7.13 -2.62
C GLN A 419 -6.82 -8.05 -2.06
N ALA A 420 -5.66 -7.52 -1.66
CA ALA A 420 -4.60 -8.31 -1.02
C ALA A 420 -5.09 -8.93 0.30
N VAL A 421 -5.88 -8.21 1.11
CA VAL A 421 -6.51 -8.76 2.32
C VAL A 421 -7.45 -9.92 1.98
N ALA A 422 -8.33 -9.74 0.99
CA ALA A 422 -9.26 -10.79 0.55
C ALA A 422 -8.51 -12.02 0.00
N VAL A 423 -7.54 -11.83 -0.90
CA VAL A 423 -6.75 -12.92 -1.51
C VAL A 423 -5.94 -13.66 -0.46
N THR A 424 -5.27 -12.94 0.44
CA THR A 424 -4.52 -13.55 1.52
C THR A 424 -5.41 -14.18 2.58
N SER A 425 -6.74 -14.00 2.58
CA SER A 425 -7.66 -14.74 3.47
C SER A 425 -7.54 -16.27 3.28
N MET A 426 -7.20 -16.69 2.05
CA MET A 426 -6.99 -18.08 1.65
C MET A 426 -5.59 -18.62 1.97
N TRP A 427 -4.80 -17.88 2.76
CA TRP A 427 -3.44 -18.28 3.14
C TRP A 427 -3.44 -19.67 3.79
N PRO A 428 -2.71 -20.65 3.23
CA PRO A 428 -2.58 -21.97 3.83
C PRO A 428 -2.05 -21.92 5.27
N GLU A 429 -2.74 -22.58 6.20
CA GLU A 429 -2.41 -22.53 7.63
C GLU A 429 -1.02 -23.08 7.98
N TRP A 430 -0.44 -23.91 7.11
CA TRP A 430 0.90 -24.49 7.28
C TRP A 430 2.04 -23.60 6.77
N TRP A 431 1.73 -22.51 6.08
CA TRP A 431 2.74 -21.54 5.64
C TRP A 431 3.07 -20.57 6.77
N ASP A 432 4.23 -20.75 7.40
CA ASP A 432 4.75 -19.85 8.42
C ASP A 432 5.75 -18.84 7.84
N VAL A 433 5.43 -17.56 7.98
CA VAL A 433 6.24 -16.43 7.53
C VAL A 433 6.83 -15.60 8.68
N THR A 434 6.59 -16.01 9.93
CA THR A 434 6.92 -15.22 11.13
C THR A 434 8.42 -14.95 11.27
N ALA A 435 9.26 -15.91 10.84
CA ALA A 435 10.71 -15.77 10.86
C ALA A 435 11.17 -14.59 9.98
N ASP A 436 10.58 -14.43 8.80
CA ASP A 436 11.00 -13.46 7.80
C ASP A 436 10.22 -12.15 7.84
N TRP A 437 8.97 -12.16 8.30
CA TRP A 437 8.09 -10.99 8.35
C TRP A 437 7.93 -10.41 9.76
N GLY A 438 8.38 -11.13 10.79
CA GLY A 438 8.23 -10.71 12.19
C GLY A 438 6.83 -10.88 12.76
N ALA A 439 5.85 -11.27 11.94
CA ALA A 439 4.48 -11.59 12.31
C ALA A 439 3.91 -12.62 11.33
N ASP A 440 2.86 -13.33 11.74
CA ASP A 440 2.13 -14.24 10.86
C ASP A 440 1.25 -13.48 9.84
N ALA A 441 0.80 -14.18 8.80
CA ALA A 441 -0.04 -13.60 7.75
C ALA A 441 -1.36 -13.01 8.30
N ALA A 442 -1.95 -13.64 9.32
CA ALA A 442 -3.21 -13.17 9.92
C ALA A 442 -3.03 -11.81 10.60
N THR A 443 -1.95 -11.61 11.34
CA THR A 443 -1.58 -10.36 12.00
C THR A 443 -1.30 -9.27 10.96
N LEU A 444 -0.59 -9.59 9.87
CA LEU A 444 -0.36 -8.66 8.77
C LEU A 444 -1.67 -8.21 8.10
N ARG A 445 -2.61 -9.14 7.88
CA ARG A 445 -3.96 -8.81 7.37
C ARG A 445 -4.71 -7.90 8.33
N GLN A 446 -4.69 -8.21 9.63
CA GLN A 446 -5.36 -7.39 10.65
C GLN A 446 -4.79 -5.96 10.73
N ARG A 447 -3.47 -5.80 10.58
CA ARG A 447 -2.82 -4.47 10.46
C ARG A 447 -3.33 -3.72 9.23
N ALA A 448 -3.39 -4.38 8.07
CA ALA A 448 -3.90 -3.78 6.85
C ALA A 448 -5.37 -3.36 6.97
N VAL A 449 -6.23 -4.22 7.55
CA VAL A 449 -7.64 -3.91 7.83
C VAL A 449 -7.75 -2.69 8.74
N ARG A 450 -7.08 -2.70 9.90
CA ARG A 450 -7.10 -1.56 10.85
C ARG A 450 -6.70 -0.26 10.16
N ARG A 451 -5.66 -0.29 9.33
CA ARG A 451 -5.24 0.89 8.56
C ARG A 451 -6.29 1.39 7.59
N LEU A 452 -6.91 0.51 6.82
CA LEU A 452 -7.95 0.91 5.87
C LEU A 452 -9.18 1.47 6.58
N LEU A 453 -9.56 0.90 7.73
CA LEU A 453 -10.71 1.37 8.51
C LEU A 453 -10.45 2.68 9.25
N ALA A 454 -9.19 2.98 9.62
CA ALA A 454 -8.83 4.22 10.29
C ALA A 454 -8.86 5.45 9.34
N GLN A 455 -8.95 5.24 8.03
CA GLN A 455 -9.03 6.34 7.05
C GLN A 455 -10.33 7.12 7.18
N ASP A 456 -10.27 8.43 6.91
CA ASP A 456 -11.45 9.31 6.89
C ASP A 456 -12.51 8.86 5.89
N HIS A 457 -12.07 8.25 4.77
CA HIS A 457 -12.93 7.72 3.74
C HIS A 457 -12.40 6.37 3.24
N LEU A 458 -13.26 5.37 3.20
CA LEU A 458 -13.02 4.08 2.58
C LEU A 458 -14.15 3.81 1.58
N ASP A 459 -13.78 3.58 0.32
CA ASP A 459 -14.73 3.32 -0.74
C ASP A 459 -15.54 2.03 -0.49
N ASP A 460 -16.78 1.99 -1.00
CA ASP A 460 -17.69 0.85 -0.86
C ASP A 460 -17.04 -0.45 -1.37
N GLU A 461 -16.29 -0.39 -2.48
CA GLU A 461 -15.61 -1.56 -3.03
C GLU A 461 -14.50 -2.08 -2.12
N ALA A 462 -13.67 -1.18 -1.58
CA ALA A 462 -12.62 -1.58 -0.64
C ALA A 462 -13.23 -2.16 0.63
N LEU A 463 -14.27 -1.54 1.20
CA LEU A 463 -14.99 -2.06 2.36
C LEU A 463 -15.63 -3.44 2.07
N ALA A 464 -16.24 -3.61 0.91
CA ALA A 464 -16.84 -4.87 0.49
C ALA A 464 -15.80 -5.98 0.37
N LEU A 465 -14.62 -5.68 -0.20
CA LEU A 465 -13.49 -6.62 -0.27
C LEU A 465 -12.96 -6.99 1.11
N LEU A 466 -12.93 -6.07 2.08
CA LEU A 466 -12.56 -6.42 3.46
C LEU A 466 -13.61 -7.31 4.14
N MET A 467 -14.86 -7.32 3.66
CA MET A 467 -15.95 -8.16 4.18
C MET A 467 -15.97 -9.55 3.54
N TRP A 468 -15.27 -9.73 2.43
CA TRP A 468 -15.16 -10.98 1.70
C TRP A 468 -14.00 -11.81 2.26
#